data_AF-A0A250B7S2-F1
#
_entry.id   AF-A0A250B7S2-F1
#
_cell.length_a   1.000
_cell.length_b   1.000
_cell.length_c   1.000
_cell.angle_alpha   90.00
_cell.angle_beta   90.00
_cell.angle_gamma   90.00
#
_symmetry.space_group_name_H-M   'P 1'
#
loop_
_entity.id
_entity.type
_entity.pdbx_description
1 polymer ?
#
loop_
_entity_poly.entity_id
_entity_poly.type
_entity_poly.pdbx_seq_one_letter_code
_entity_poly.pdbx_strand_id
1 'polypeptide(L)'
;MTVAAVTEHAGLHRTGVRRYYANKEELFLELAERGWYQWRDAIRAGLCNQAGLESKDVAEVVADTITSLPVFCDLLTHVTLSLEGSVDMERARRYKTNAFAAHDDIVAALVQASSMTTEQIQNLLATTIMLAAGFWQVSHPTPTLARLYEQVPEWGHVALDFGPRLRHLLQATAVGLAGMAAPRSGNVSKKRGKRE
;
A
#
# COMPACT_ATOMS: atom_id res chain seq x y z
N MET A 1 12.30 9.94 -3.15
CA MET A 1 11.91 10.79 -4.29
C MET A 1 10.38 10.85 -4.33
N THR A 2 9.80 12.05 -4.21
CA THR A 2 8.34 12.27 -4.21
C THR A 2 7.80 12.51 -5.62
N VAL A 3 6.49 12.45 -5.81
CA VAL A 3 5.78 12.78 -7.05
C VAL A 3 6.06 14.22 -7.49
N ALA A 4 6.14 15.15 -6.54
CA ALA A 4 6.54 16.52 -6.80
C ALA A 4 7.95 16.59 -7.41
N ALA A 5 8.90 15.88 -6.81
CA ALA A 5 10.28 15.80 -7.33
C ALA A 5 10.36 15.08 -8.68
N VAL A 6 9.57 14.03 -8.92
CA VAL A 6 9.48 13.37 -10.24
C VAL A 6 8.96 14.34 -11.30
N THR A 7 7.94 15.14 -10.96
CA THR A 7 7.36 16.12 -11.89
C THR A 7 8.38 17.19 -12.27
N GLU A 8 9.13 17.68 -11.29
CA GLU A 8 10.19 18.67 -11.48
C GLU A 8 11.35 18.09 -12.30
N HIS A 9 11.86 16.91 -11.93
CA HIS A 9 13.00 16.27 -12.57
C HIS A 9 12.72 15.85 -14.01
N ALA A 10 11.53 15.32 -14.29
CA ALA A 10 11.14 14.92 -15.64
C ALA A 10 10.80 16.12 -16.55
N GLY A 11 10.93 17.36 -16.06
CA GLY A 11 10.64 18.57 -16.84
C GLY A 11 9.20 18.55 -17.36
N LEU A 12 8.27 17.94 -16.61
CA LEU A 12 6.86 17.78 -16.95
C LEU A 12 6.14 19.13 -16.79
N HIS A 13 6.63 20.14 -17.51
CA HIS A 13 5.89 21.35 -17.81
C HIS A 13 4.67 20.97 -18.66
N ARG A 14 3.63 21.81 -18.56
CA ARG A 14 2.26 21.57 -19.04
C ARG A 14 2.15 21.03 -20.48
N THR A 15 3.15 21.26 -21.33
CA THR A 15 3.20 20.88 -22.75
C THR A 15 3.64 19.44 -23.01
N GLY A 16 4.52 18.85 -22.19
CA GLY A 16 5.05 17.49 -22.40
C GLY A 16 4.06 16.38 -22.00
N VAL A 17 3.34 16.60 -20.89
CA VAL A 17 2.30 15.68 -20.37
C VAL A 17 1.12 15.59 -21.34
N ARG A 18 0.70 16.73 -21.90
CA ARG A 18 -0.48 16.84 -22.78
C ARG A 18 -0.39 16.06 -24.09
N ARG A 19 0.82 15.65 -24.49
CA ARG A 19 1.00 14.82 -25.68
C ARG A 19 0.54 13.37 -25.45
N TYR A 20 0.54 12.91 -24.19
CA TYR A 20 0.27 11.52 -23.83
C TYR A 20 -0.89 11.36 -22.84
N TYR A 21 -1.23 12.40 -22.08
CA TYR A 21 -2.27 12.38 -21.05
C TYR A 21 -3.11 13.66 -21.10
N ALA A 22 -4.40 13.56 -20.80
CA ALA A 22 -5.31 14.70 -20.83
C ALA A 22 -4.95 15.75 -19.76
N ASN A 23 -4.51 15.29 -18.58
CA ASN A 23 -4.09 16.13 -17.46
C ASN A 23 -3.01 15.44 -16.61
N LYS A 24 -2.57 16.12 -15.54
CA LYS A 24 -1.51 15.65 -14.65
C LYS A 24 -2.01 14.52 -13.75
N GLU A 25 -3.28 14.55 -13.39
CA GLU A 25 -3.96 13.57 -12.56
C GLU A 25 -4.03 12.21 -13.26
N GLU A 26 -4.29 12.18 -14.56
CA GLU A 26 -4.29 10.97 -15.38
C GLU A 26 -2.90 10.33 -15.46
N LEU A 27 -1.85 11.15 -15.63
CA LEU A 27 -0.47 10.68 -15.56
C LEU A 27 -0.16 10.09 -14.17
N PHE A 28 -0.58 10.74 -13.10
CA PHE A 28 -0.34 10.25 -11.75
C PHE A 28 -1.11 8.97 -11.44
N LEU A 29 -2.33 8.84 -11.94
CA LEU A 29 -3.12 7.62 -11.81
C LEU A 29 -2.49 6.47 -12.62
N GLU A 30 -1.92 6.76 -13.79
CA GLU A 30 -1.11 5.81 -14.55
C GLU A 30 0.15 5.37 -13.80
N LEU A 31 0.88 6.30 -13.16
CA LEU A 31 2.04 5.95 -12.33
C LEU A 31 1.63 5.10 -11.12
N ALA A 32 0.48 5.40 -10.50
CA ALA A 32 -0.04 4.59 -9.40
C ALA A 32 -0.39 3.17 -9.87
N GLU A 33 -0.99 3.04 -11.06
CA GLU A 33 -1.29 1.76 -11.69
C GLU A 33 -0.02 0.93 -11.90
N ARG A 34 1.05 1.56 -12.40
CA ARG A 34 2.36 0.90 -12.55
C ARG A 34 2.98 0.53 -11.20
N GLY A 35 2.79 1.36 -10.18
CA GLY A 35 3.24 1.08 -8.82
C GLY A 35 2.68 -0.23 -8.27
N TRP A 36 1.42 -0.55 -8.57
CA TRP A 36 0.83 -1.85 -8.22
C TRP A 36 1.54 -3.04 -8.86
N TYR A 37 1.83 -2.96 -10.16
CA TYR A 37 2.56 -4.01 -10.86
C TYR A 37 4.00 -4.15 -10.35
N GLN A 38 4.69 -3.03 -10.13
CA GLN A 38 6.04 -3.03 -9.56
C GLN A 38 6.06 -3.66 -8.17
N TRP A 39 5.07 -3.37 -7.33
CA TRP A 39 4.98 -3.96 -6.01
C TRP A 39 4.71 -5.46 -6.06
N ARG A 40 3.80 -5.90 -6.93
CA ARG A 40 3.56 -7.32 -7.20
C ARG A 40 4.83 -8.03 -7.63
N ASP A 41 5.55 -7.47 -8.59
CA ASP A 41 6.76 -8.09 -9.13
C ASP A 41 7.88 -8.12 -8.10
N ALA A 42 8.02 -7.06 -7.28
CA ALA A 42 8.96 -7.01 -6.17
C ALA A 42 8.65 -8.06 -5.09
N ILE A 43 7.37 -8.25 -4.74
CA ILE A 43 6.95 -9.31 -3.81
C ILE A 43 7.27 -10.69 -4.39
N ARG A 44 6.90 -10.96 -5.65
CA ARG A 44 7.20 -12.24 -6.29
C ARG A 44 8.70 -12.54 -6.34
N ALA A 45 9.53 -11.52 -6.59
CA ALA A 45 10.98 -11.65 -6.54
C ALA A 45 11.49 -11.93 -5.13
N GLY A 46 10.98 -11.23 -4.12
CA GLY A 46 11.35 -11.44 -2.70
C GLY A 46 10.97 -12.81 -2.15
N LEU A 47 9.89 -13.40 -2.68
CA LEU A 47 9.41 -14.73 -2.30
C LEU A 47 10.09 -15.88 -3.08
N CYS A 48 10.98 -15.58 -4.04
CA CYS A 48 11.56 -16.61 -4.90
C CYS A 48 12.28 -17.69 -4.06
N ASN A 49 11.83 -18.94 -4.19
CA ASN A 49 12.29 -20.12 -3.43
C ASN A 49 11.96 -20.11 -1.92
N GLN A 50 11.08 -19.24 -1.46
CA GLN A 50 10.60 -19.25 -0.08
C GLN A 50 9.28 -20.01 0.04
N ALA A 51 9.16 -20.82 1.09
CA ALA A 51 7.95 -21.53 1.44
C ALA A 51 7.88 -21.70 2.97
N GLY A 52 6.67 -21.74 3.51
CA GLY A 52 6.47 -21.89 4.95
C GLY A 52 6.90 -20.65 5.75
N LEU A 53 6.79 -19.46 5.16
CA LEU A 53 7.06 -18.21 5.86
C LEU A 53 6.12 -18.04 7.05
N GLU A 54 6.69 -17.63 8.17
CA GLU A 54 5.92 -17.22 9.33
C GLU A 54 5.35 -15.81 9.13
N SER A 55 4.34 -15.45 9.91
CA SER A 55 3.66 -14.15 9.79
C SER A 55 4.60 -12.95 9.84
N LYS A 56 5.67 -13.02 10.63
CA LYS A 56 6.68 -11.97 10.73
C LYS A 56 7.51 -11.83 9.45
N ASP A 57 7.86 -12.93 8.80
CA ASP A 57 8.67 -12.93 7.57
C ASP A 57 7.85 -12.37 6.40
N VAL A 58 6.56 -12.71 6.33
CA VAL A 58 5.60 -12.11 5.39
C VAL A 58 5.57 -10.59 5.55
N ALA A 59 5.46 -10.09 6.78
CA ALA A 59 5.46 -8.66 7.05
C ALA A 59 6.77 -7.97 6.64
N GLU A 60 7.90 -8.66 6.80
CA GLU A 60 9.22 -8.16 6.38
C GLU A 60 9.32 -8.02 4.86
N VAL A 61 8.94 -9.05 4.11
CA VAL A 61 8.89 -9.00 2.64
C VAL A 61 7.97 -7.87 2.16
N VAL A 62 6.79 -7.75 2.76
CA VAL A 62 5.82 -6.71 2.44
C VAL A 62 6.38 -5.31 2.73
N ALA A 63 7.00 -5.11 3.89
CA ALA A 63 7.60 -3.83 4.27
C ALA A 63 8.78 -3.44 3.38
N ASP A 64 9.67 -4.38 3.08
CA ASP A 64 10.87 -4.14 2.28
C ASP A 64 10.51 -3.79 0.83
N THR A 65 9.56 -4.52 0.26
CA THR A 65 9.12 -4.28 -1.12
C THR A 65 8.35 -2.98 -1.25
N ILE A 66 7.42 -2.63 -0.34
CA ILE A 66 6.68 -1.36 -0.44
C ILE A 66 7.59 -0.15 -0.20
N THR A 67 8.55 -0.25 0.74
CA THR A 67 9.48 0.86 1.03
C THR A 67 10.48 1.10 -0.10
N SER A 68 10.73 0.09 -0.95
CA SER A 68 11.51 0.25 -2.18
C SER A 68 10.82 1.06 -3.29
N LEU A 69 9.53 1.37 -3.12
CA LEU A 69 8.69 2.05 -4.13
C LEU A 69 8.21 3.43 -3.63
N PRO A 70 9.13 4.41 -3.46
CA PRO A 70 8.84 5.69 -2.83
C PRO A 70 7.75 6.51 -3.56
N VAL A 71 7.77 6.49 -4.89
CA VAL A 71 6.78 7.20 -5.71
C VAL A 71 5.40 6.57 -5.55
N PHE A 72 5.31 5.25 -5.43
CA PHE A 72 4.04 4.56 -5.21
C PHE A 72 3.48 4.90 -3.82
N CYS A 73 4.31 4.84 -2.77
CA CYS A 73 3.92 5.25 -1.42
C CYS A 73 3.34 6.68 -1.37
N ASP A 74 3.98 7.61 -2.09
CA ASP A 74 3.49 8.99 -2.19
C ASP A 74 2.13 9.08 -2.90
N LEU A 75 1.96 8.34 -3.99
CA LEU A 75 0.74 8.34 -4.80
C LEU A 75 -0.46 7.74 -4.06
N LEU A 76 -0.27 6.75 -3.16
CA LEU A 76 -1.37 6.09 -2.44
C LEU A 76 -2.29 7.09 -1.71
N THR A 77 -1.73 8.12 -1.09
CA THR A 77 -2.50 9.19 -0.43
C THR A 77 -3.29 9.99 -1.47
N HIS A 78 -2.65 10.40 -2.57
CA HIS A 78 -3.28 11.25 -3.58
C HIS A 78 -4.36 10.52 -4.39
N VAL A 79 -4.18 9.23 -4.67
CA VAL A 79 -5.17 8.35 -5.30
C VAL A 79 -6.49 8.44 -4.56
N THR A 80 -6.45 8.21 -3.24
CA THR A 80 -7.64 8.17 -2.38
C THR A 80 -8.31 9.54 -2.25
N LEU A 81 -7.53 10.62 -2.17
CA LEU A 81 -8.07 11.96 -1.93
C LEU A 81 -8.60 12.65 -3.19
N SER A 82 -8.03 12.36 -4.36
CA SER A 82 -8.27 13.21 -5.53
C SER A 82 -8.17 12.50 -6.88
N LEU A 83 -7.17 11.65 -7.12
CA LEU A 83 -6.87 11.22 -8.49
C LEU A 83 -7.99 10.36 -9.10
N GLU A 84 -8.58 9.44 -8.32
CA GLU A 84 -9.67 8.59 -8.81
C GLU A 84 -10.94 9.40 -9.14
N GLY A 85 -11.18 10.51 -8.43
CA GLY A 85 -12.32 11.39 -8.65
C GLY A 85 -12.07 12.50 -9.68
N SER A 86 -10.83 12.67 -10.13
CA SER A 86 -10.43 13.76 -11.04
C SER A 86 -10.27 13.31 -12.51
N VAL A 87 -10.52 12.03 -12.79
CA VAL A 87 -10.49 11.44 -14.13
C VAL A 87 -11.89 11.02 -14.58
N ASP A 88 -12.07 10.70 -15.86
CA ASP A 88 -13.34 10.15 -16.32
C ASP A 88 -13.60 8.75 -15.76
N MET A 89 -14.87 8.33 -15.82
CA MET A 89 -15.33 7.05 -15.27
C MET A 89 -14.66 5.83 -15.90
N GLU A 90 -14.33 5.87 -17.19
CA GLU A 90 -13.68 4.73 -17.86
C GLU A 90 -12.22 4.62 -17.41
N ARG A 91 -11.52 5.74 -17.25
CA ARG A 91 -10.16 5.76 -16.72
C ARG A 91 -10.11 5.26 -15.28
N ALA A 92 -11.03 5.70 -14.43
CA ALA A 92 -11.16 5.25 -13.05
C ALA A 92 -11.45 3.74 -13.00
N ARG A 93 -12.37 3.24 -13.83
CA ARG A 93 -12.68 1.82 -13.93
C ARG A 93 -11.45 1.00 -14.33
N ARG A 94 -10.72 1.42 -15.36
CA ARG A 94 -9.49 0.74 -15.80
C ARG A 94 -8.45 0.66 -14.68
N TYR A 95 -8.22 1.78 -13.99
CA TYR A 95 -7.31 1.82 -12.85
C TYR A 95 -7.72 0.81 -11.77
N LYS A 96 -8.99 0.81 -11.35
CA LYS A 96 -9.49 -0.12 -10.34
C LYS A 96 -9.35 -1.58 -10.78
N THR A 97 -9.76 -1.93 -12.00
CA THR A 97 -9.63 -3.29 -12.53
C THR A 97 -8.18 -3.78 -12.48
N ASN A 98 -7.24 -2.93 -12.90
CA ASN A 98 -5.82 -3.27 -12.96
C ASN A 98 -5.16 -3.34 -11.58
N ALA A 99 -5.45 -2.37 -10.71
CA ALA A 99 -4.97 -2.34 -9.33
C ALA A 99 -5.46 -3.55 -8.53
N PHE A 100 -6.74 -3.91 -8.65
CA PHE A 100 -7.30 -5.09 -7.96
C PHE A 100 -6.70 -6.40 -8.49
N ALA A 101 -6.50 -6.54 -9.80
CA ALA A 101 -5.85 -7.72 -10.35
C ALA A 101 -4.41 -7.89 -9.81
N ALA A 102 -3.63 -6.81 -9.74
CA ALA A 102 -2.29 -6.85 -9.14
C ALA A 102 -2.31 -7.11 -7.63
N HIS A 103 -3.28 -6.55 -6.90
CA HIS A 103 -3.50 -6.84 -5.49
C HIS A 103 -3.82 -8.33 -5.26
N ASP A 104 -4.71 -8.90 -6.04
CA ASP A 104 -5.11 -10.31 -5.91
C ASP A 104 -3.93 -11.25 -6.26
N ASP A 105 -3.11 -10.88 -7.24
CA ASP A 105 -1.85 -11.56 -7.54
C ASP A 105 -0.87 -11.55 -6.36
N ILE A 106 -0.78 -10.43 -5.63
CA ILE A 106 0.05 -10.30 -4.41
C ILE A 106 -0.48 -11.21 -3.30
N VAL A 107 -1.79 -11.13 -3.05
CA VAL A 107 -2.45 -11.97 -2.03
C VAL A 107 -2.18 -13.44 -2.32
N ALA A 108 -2.39 -13.88 -3.56
CA ALA A 108 -2.17 -15.27 -3.95
C ALA A 108 -0.71 -15.71 -3.72
N ALA A 109 0.27 -14.88 -4.08
CA ALA A 109 1.68 -15.19 -3.89
C ALA A 109 2.05 -15.32 -2.40
N LEU A 110 1.59 -14.40 -1.55
CA LEU A 110 1.89 -14.41 -0.11
C LEU A 110 1.19 -15.57 0.61
N VAL A 111 -0.05 -15.89 0.23
CA VAL A 111 -0.77 -17.06 0.77
C VAL A 111 -0.05 -18.36 0.39
N GLN A 112 0.43 -18.47 -0.85
CA GLN A 112 1.17 -19.66 -1.28
C GLN A 112 2.51 -19.83 -0.55
N ALA A 113 3.18 -18.74 -0.22
CA ALA A 113 4.49 -18.76 0.42
C ALA A 113 4.46 -18.90 1.95
N SER A 114 3.30 -18.76 2.61
CA SER A 114 3.20 -18.66 4.07
C SER A 114 2.12 -19.56 4.68
N SER A 115 2.08 -19.62 6.01
CA SER A 115 1.01 -20.30 6.78
C SER A 115 -0.21 -19.41 7.03
N MET A 116 -0.21 -18.15 6.56
CA MET A 116 -1.29 -17.19 6.79
C MET A 116 -2.49 -17.44 5.88
N THR A 117 -3.70 -17.16 6.38
CA THR A 117 -4.93 -17.25 5.58
C THR A 117 -5.04 -16.08 4.61
N THR A 118 -5.85 -16.25 3.56
CA THR A 118 -6.19 -15.16 2.61
C THR A 118 -6.70 -13.91 3.33
N GLU A 119 -7.58 -14.07 4.32
CA GLU A 119 -8.13 -12.95 5.09
C GLU A 119 -7.05 -12.20 5.88
N GLN A 120 -6.13 -12.94 6.52
CA GLN A 120 -5.02 -12.34 7.27
C GLN A 120 -4.08 -11.56 6.33
N ILE A 121 -3.76 -12.12 5.15
CA ILE A 121 -2.95 -11.44 4.15
C ILE A 121 -3.66 -10.17 3.62
N GLN A 122 -4.95 -10.26 3.30
CA GLN A 122 -5.73 -9.09 2.85
C GLN A 122 -5.73 -7.98 3.90
N ASN A 123 -5.95 -8.31 5.18
CA ASN A 123 -5.90 -7.34 6.28
C ASN A 123 -4.50 -6.73 6.47
N LEU A 124 -3.44 -7.53 6.31
CA LEU A 124 -2.06 -7.05 6.36
C LEU A 124 -1.76 -6.10 5.20
N LEU A 125 -2.18 -6.40 3.97
CA LEU A 125 -1.96 -5.52 2.81
C LEU A 125 -2.78 -4.24 2.93
N ALA A 126 -4.03 -4.30 3.37
CA ALA A 126 -4.84 -3.12 3.64
C ALA A 126 -4.17 -2.20 4.67
N THR A 127 -3.65 -2.78 5.76
CA THR A 127 -2.89 -2.04 6.78
C THR A 127 -1.61 -1.45 6.19
N THR A 128 -0.90 -2.22 5.36
CA THR A 128 0.33 -1.78 4.68
C THR A 128 0.08 -0.55 3.82
N ILE A 129 -0.96 -0.56 2.98
CA ILE A 129 -1.28 0.54 2.08
C ILE A 129 -1.60 1.81 2.88
N MET A 130 -2.41 1.70 3.94
CA MET A 130 -2.78 2.85 4.78
C MET A 130 -1.58 3.43 5.54
N LEU A 131 -0.76 2.57 6.16
CA LEU A 131 0.42 3.01 6.90
C LEU A 131 1.51 3.56 5.97
N ALA A 132 1.75 2.93 4.82
CA ALA A 132 2.71 3.41 3.83
C ALA A 132 2.31 4.80 3.32
N ALA A 133 1.05 5.00 2.96
CA ALA A 133 0.51 6.28 2.51
C ALA A 133 0.70 7.38 3.57
N GLY A 134 0.28 7.13 4.81
CA GLY A 134 0.37 8.10 5.90
C GLY A 134 1.81 8.40 6.32
N PHE A 135 2.61 7.36 6.58
CA PHE A 135 3.99 7.55 7.04
C PHE A 135 4.88 8.16 5.97
N TRP A 136 4.60 7.92 4.68
CA TRP A 136 5.32 8.59 3.61
C TRP A 136 5.17 10.11 3.71
N GLN A 137 3.95 10.61 3.88
CA GLN A 137 3.67 12.05 3.99
C GLN A 137 4.32 12.67 5.23
N VAL A 138 4.23 11.97 6.36
CA VAL A 138 4.84 12.42 7.61
C VAL A 138 6.37 12.43 7.53
N SER A 139 6.95 11.48 6.80
CA SER A 139 8.41 11.36 6.66
C SER A 139 9.02 12.24 5.57
N HIS A 140 8.18 12.94 4.81
CA HIS A 140 8.58 13.87 3.76
C HIS A 140 7.89 15.22 3.98
N PRO A 141 8.23 15.93 5.07
CA PRO A 141 7.56 17.17 5.44
C PRO A 141 7.74 18.25 4.37
N THR A 142 6.79 19.18 4.32
CA THR A 142 6.92 20.38 3.50
C THR A 142 8.15 21.20 3.91
N PRO A 143 8.71 22.05 3.02
CA PRO A 143 9.86 22.89 3.36
C PRO A 143 9.65 23.74 4.63
N THR A 144 8.42 24.17 4.88
CA THR A 144 8.05 24.91 6.10
C THR A 144 8.21 24.05 7.35
N LEU A 145 7.70 22.81 7.33
CA LEU A 145 7.81 21.89 8.47
C LEU A 145 9.24 21.38 8.66
N ALA A 146 9.99 21.14 7.58
CA ALA A 146 11.39 20.77 7.66
C ALA A 146 12.21 21.84 8.42
N ARG A 147 12.04 23.13 8.06
CA ARG A 147 12.67 24.26 8.78
C ARG A 147 12.23 24.35 10.24
N LEU A 148 10.97 24.01 10.54
CA LEU A 148 10.48 24.00 11.91
C LEU A 148 11.12 22.88 12.72
N TYR A 149 11.29 21.68 12.15
CA TYR A 149 11.96 20.56 12.81
C TYR A 149 13.46 20.81 13.05
N GLU A 150 14.12 21.61 12.21
CA GLU A 150 15.48 22.11 12.47
C GLU A 150 15.52 23.03 13.71
N GLN A 151 14.48 23.84 13.92
CA GLN A 151 14.38 24.74 15.08
C GLN A 151 13.94 24.01 16.35
N VAL A 152 13.13 22.95 16.21
CA VAL A 152 12.56 22.18 17.32
C VAL A 152 12.82 20.68 17.07
N PRO A 153 14.04 20.18 17.33
CA PRO A 153 14.44 18.81 16.97
C PRO A 153 13.59 17.72 17.63
N GLU A 154 13.02 18.00 18.80
CA GLU A 154 12.12 17.09 19.51
C GLU A 154 10.84 16.77 18.72
N TRP A 155 10.44 17.57 17.72
CA TRP A 155 9.30 17.26 16.84
C TRP A 155 9.71 16.49 15.57
N GLY A 156 11.00 16.45 15.24
CA GLY A 156 11.53 15.83 14.02
C GLY A 156 11.51 14.30 14.03
N HIS A 157 11.54 13.65 15.20
CA HIS A 157 11.60 12.17 15.32
C HIS A 157 10.41 11.46 14.65
N VAL A 158 9.25 12.12 14.54
CA VAL A 158 8.08 11.53 13.88
C VAL A 158 8.30 11.42 12.36
N ALA A 159 9.10 12.33 11.79
CA ALA A 159 9.30 12.50 10.34
C ALA A 159 10.53 11.76 9.76
N LEU A 160 11.30 11.01 10.56
CA LEU A 160 12.58 10.47 10.09
C LEU A 160 12.56 8.96 9.75
N ASP A 161 11.66 8.19 10.37
CA ASP A 161 11.78 6.73 10.38
C ASP A 161 10.70 6.01 9.55
N PHE A 162 10.57 6.32 8.25
CA PHE A 162 9.55 5.68 7.39
C PHE A 162 9.65 4.14 7.39
N GLY A 163 10.75 3.61 6.84
CA GLY A 163 10.92 2.17 6.62
C GLY A 163 10.98 1.36 7.91
N PRO A 164 11.86 1.70 8.88
CA PRO A 164 11.96 0.97 10.14
C PRO A 164 10.64 0.95 10.93
N ARG A 165 9.93 2.08 11.01
CA ARG A 165 8.64 2.15 11.74
C ARG A 165 7.56 1.36 11.03
N LEU A 166 7.47 1.44 9.70
CA LEU A 166 6.51 0.66 8.92
C LEU A 166 6.74 -0.85 9.13
N ARG A 167 7.99 -1.32 8.97
CA ARG A 167 8.34 -2.72 9.20
C ARG A 167 7.95 -3.21 10.59
N HIS A 168 8.28 -2.43 11.63
CA HIS A 168 7.95 -2.77 13.01
C HIS A 168 6.44 -2.94 13.23
N LEU A 169 5.64 -1.99 12.75
CA LEU A 169 4.18 -2.06 12.89
C LEU A 169 3.57 -3.21 12.10
N LEU A 170 4.05 -3.46 10.87
CA LEU A 170 3.55 -4.57 10.07
C LEU A 170 3.88 -5.93 10.67
N GLN A 171 5.07 -6.10 11.27
CA GLN A 171 5.40 -7.31 12.02
C GLN A 171 4.47 -7.50 13.21
N ALA A 172 4.20 -6.45 13.99
CA ALA A 172 3.25 -6.51 15.10
C ALA A 172 1.83 -6.86 14.62
N THR A 173 1.37 -6.25 13.52
CA THR A 173 0.08 -6.54 12.90
C THR A 173 -0.01 -7.98 12.42
N ALA A 174 1.00 -8.48 11.69
CA ALA A 174 0.97 -9.84 11.16
C ALA A 174 0.97 -10.90 12.26
N VAL A 175 1.76 -10.71 13.32
CA VAL A 175 1.74 -11.59 14.51
C VAL A 175 0.37 -11.55 15.20
N GLY A 176 -0.22 -10.35 15.36
CA GLY A 176 -1.56 -10.20 15.91
C GLY A 176 -2.63 -10.92 15.09
N LEU A 177 -2.62 -10.74 13.77
CA LEU A 177 -3.53 -11.40 12.83
C LEU A 177 -3.39 -12.92 12.87
N ALA A 178 -2.16 -13.44 12.96
CA ALA A 178 -1.90 -14.87 13.07
C ALA A 178 -2.40 -15.47 14.41
N GLY A 179 -2.31 -14.70 15.50
CA GLY A 179 -2.80 -15.10 16.82
C GLY A 179 -4.32 -15.04 16.98
N MET A 180 -5.01 -14.27 16.13
CA MET A 180 -6.47 -14.22 16.09
C MET A 180 -7.00 -15.46 15.36
N ALA A 181 -7.36 -16.50 16.13
CA ALA A 181 -8.02 -17.67 15.57
C ALA A 181 -9.26 -17.27 14.77
N ALA A 182 -9.45 -17.88 13.59
CA ALA A 182 -10.65 -17.67 12.77
C ALA A 182 -11.91 -17.87 13.63
N PRO A 183 -12.93 -16.99 13.53
CA PRO A 183 -14.16 -17.15 14.28
C PRO A 183 -14.71 -18.55 13.98
N ARG A 184 -14.85 -19.38 15.02
CA ARG A 184 -15.52 -20.68 14.92
C ARG A 184 -16.89 -20.40 14.33
N SER A 185 -17.13 -20.81 13.09
CA SER A 185 -18.44 -20.74 12.45
C SER A 185 -19.44 -21.48 13.35
N GLY A 186 -20.20 -20.69 14.11
CA GLY A 186 -21.15 -21.18 15.10
C GLY A 186 -22.21 -22.02 14.41
N ASN A 187 -22.32 -23.27 14.84
CA ASN A 187 -23.28 -24.25 14.41
C ASN A 187 -24.71 -23.71 14.62
N VAL A 188 -25.35 -23.19 13.58
CA VAL A 188 -26.78 -22.78 13.63
C VAL A 188 -27.61 -24.06 13.66
N SER A 189 -27.78 -24.61 14.87
CA SER A 189 -28.82 -25.59 15.14
C SER A 189 -30.18 -24.95 14.87
N LYS A 190 -30.79 -25.32 13.73
CA LYS A 190 -32.22 -25.13 13.47
C LYS A 190 -33.03 -25.86 14.55
N LYS A 191 -33.32 -25.19 15.67
CA LYS A 191 -34.50 -25.50 16.47
C LYS A 191 -35.71 -24.88 15.79
N ARG A 192 -36.31 -25.59 14.83
CA ARG A 192 -37.69 -25.33 14.42
C ARG A 192 -38.60 -25.90 15.52
N GLY A 193 -38.92 -25.05 16.49
CA GLY A 193 -39.97 -25.32 17.47
C GLY A 193 -41.34 -25.14 16.81
N LYS A 194 -42.16 -26.20 16.90
CA LYS A 194 -43.62 -26.17 16.72
C LYS A 194 -44.25 -25.14 17.68
N ARG A 195 -45.18 -24.33 17.16
CA ARG A 195 -46.40 -23.82 17.83
C ARG A 195 -47.43 -23.65 16.70
N GLU A 196 -48.45 -24.51 16.68
CA GLU A 196 -49.77 -24.32 17.33
C GLU A 196 -50.58 -23.23 16.63
#